data_AF-A0A960UVR2-F1
#
_entry.id   AF-A0A960UVR2-F1
#
_cell.length_a   1.000
_cell.length_b   1.000
_cell.length_c   1.000
_cell.angle_alpha   90.00
_cell.angle_beta   90.00
_cell.angle_gamma   90.00
#
_symmetry.space_group_name_H-M   'P 1'
#
loop_
_entity.id
_entity.type
_entity.pdbx_description
1 polymer ?
#
loop_
_entity_poly.entity_id
_entity_poly.type
_entity_poly.pdbx_seq_one_letter_code
_entity_poly.pdbx_strand_id
1 'polypeptide(L)'
;MNQQSEVKDMSMLDEIKDHGLKEKLLRRTQRMLEAKVDEVMTGDVITCDARDPAAAAARMCLENGFLGLLVMKDGSPLGTITVFDLLRLSYEEALDVERNYLKVTVEQVIQGKEMVSIHSSAYL
;
A
#
# COMPACT_ATOMS: atom_id res chain seq x y z
N MET A 1 -38.44 42.80 6.34
CA MET A 1 -37.50 41.67 6.44
C MET A 1 -36.11 42.25 6.24
N ASN A 2 -35.25 42.13 7.25
CA ASN A 2 -34.08 42.99 7.42
C ASN A 2 -32.86 42.33 6.77
N GLN A 3 -32.27 42.95 5.74
CA GLN A 3 -31.05 42.47 5.05
C GLN A 3 -29.85 42.28 6.00
N GLN A 4 -29.93 42.84 7.21
CA GLN A 4 -28.93 42.63 8.27
C GLN A 4 -28.94 41.21 8.88
N SER A 5 -29.99 40.40 8.72
CA SER A 5 -29.99 39.01 9.25
C SER A 5 -29.24 38.04 8.34
N GLU A 6 -29.35 38.17 7.01
CA GLU A 6 -28.67 37.30 6.03
C GLU A 6 -27.15 37.53 6.00
N VAL A 7 -26.70 38.79 6.16
CA VAL A 7 -25.26 39.12 6.23
C VAL A 7 -24.60 38.50 7.47
N LYS A 8 -25.37 38.31 8.55
CA LYS A 8 -24.89 37.75 9.82
C LYS A 8 -24.70 36.22 9.73
N ASP A 9 -25.57 35.54 9.02
CA ASP A 9 -25.44 34.09 8.74
C ASP A 9 -24.21 33.79 7.87
N MET A 10 -23.88 34.68 6.93
CA MET A 10 -22.68 34.52 6.09
C MET A 10 -21.37 34.82 6.82
N SER A 11 -21.40 35.72 7.82
CA SER A 11 -20.26 35.90 8.73
C SER A 11 -20.07 34.72 9.70
N MET A 12 -21.14 33.98 10.04
CA MET A 12 -21.04 32.79 10.90
C MET A 12 -20.51 31.57 10.16
N LEU A 13 -20.80 31.42 8.86
CA LEU A 13 -20.16 30.38 8.03
C LEU A 13 -18.67 30.64 7.86
N ASP A 14 -18.30 31.92 7.84
CA ASP A 14 -16.93 32.37 7.91
C ASP A 14 -16.30 32.10 9.29
N GLU A 15 -17.03 32.13 10.40
CA GLU A 15 -16.50 31.80 11.74
C GLU A 15 -16.32 30.30 12.01
N ILE A 16 -16.84 29.42 11.14
CA ILE A 16 -16.33 28.05 10.97
C ILE A 16 -14.97 28.09 10.21
N LYS A 17 -14.15 29.11 10.52
CA LYS A 17 -12.78 29.33 10.08
C LYS A 17 -11.90 28.32 10.80
N ASP A 18 -11.72 27.20 10.13
CA ASP A 18 -10.41 26.61 9.91
C ASP A 18 -9.42 26.75 11.09
N HIS A 19 -9.50 25.82 12.04
CA HIS A 19 -8.59 25.65 13.18
C HIS A 19 -7.16 25.25 12.73
N GLY A 20 -6.55 26.05 11.86
CA GLY A 20 -5.25 25.81 11.25
C GLY A 20 -5.21 24.54 10.40
N LEU A 21 -6.34 24.02 9.91
CA LEU A 21 -6.39 22.87 9.01
C LEU A 21 -5.75 23.22 7.67
N LYS A 22 -6.06 24.38 7.08
CA LYS A 22 -5.40 24.84 5.84
C LYS A 22 -3.90 24.99 6.01
N GLU A 23 -3.46 25.60 7.11
CA GLU A 23 -2.04 25.74 7.45
C GLU A 23 -1.34 24.38 7.63
N LYS A 24 -2.00 23.43 8.33
CA LYS A 24 -1.52 22.06 8.52
C LYS A 24 -1.45 21.29 7.19
N LEU A 25 -2.45 21.44 6.32
CA LEU A 25 -2.51 20.80 5.00
C LEU A 25 -1.45 21.36 4.06
N LEU A 26 -1.27 22.69 4.02
CA LEU A 26 -0.21 23.34 3.24
C LEU A 26 1.17 22.81 3.65
N ARG A 27 1.47 22.81 4.95
CA ARG A 27 2.74 22.29 5.49
C ARG A 27 2.93 20.80 5.21
N ARG A 28 1.87 19.99 5.25
CA ARG A 28 1.94 18.55 4.95
C ARG A 28 2.20 18.32 3.47
N THR A 29 1.53 19.07 2.60
CA THR A 29 1.69 18.98 1.14
C THR A 29 3.10 19.37 0.74
N GLN A 30 3.62 20.48 1.28
CA GLN A 30 4.98 20.93 0.98
C GLN A 30 6.04 19.90 1.39
N ARG A 31 5.90 19.31 2.59
CA ARG A 31 6.76 18.19 3.01
C ARG A 31 6.68 16.98 2.07
N MET A 32 5.50 16.64 1.57
CA MET A 32 5.34 15.51 0.64
C MET A 32 5.96 15.79 -0.74
N LEU A 33 6.01 17.05 -1.17
CA LEU A 33 6.63 17.45 -2.44
C LEU A 33 8.17 17.51 -2.35
N GLU A 34 8.71 17.81 -1.18
CA GLU A 34 10.15 17.97 -0.96
C GLU A 34 10.83 16.66 -0.49
N ALA A 35 10.07 15.72 0.10
CA ALA A 35 10.61 14.47 0.63
C ALA A 35 11.16 13.57 -0.48
N LYS A 36 12.37 13.03 -0.26
CA LYS A 36 12.96 12.00 -1.10
C LYS A 36 12.43 10.62 -0.74
N VAL A 37 12.46 9.68 -1.67
CA VAL A 37 11.93 8.32 -1.44
C VAL A 37 12.68 7.62 -0.30
N ASP A 38 14.00 7.78 -0.23
CA ASP A 38 14.84 7.18 0.80
C ASP A 38 14.58 7.73 2.22
N GLU A 39 14.05 8.96 2.34
CA GLU A 39 13.68 9.58 3.61
C GLU A 39 12.37 9.04 4.19
N VAL A 40 11.48 8.51 3.34
CA VAL A 40 10.13 8.04 3.73
C VAL A 40 9.97 6.53 3.67
N MET A 41 10.81 5.82 2.90
CA MET A 41 10.70 4.38 2.76
C MET A 41 11.16 3.64 4.02
N THR A 42 10.61 2.45 4.24
CA THR A 42 11.22 1.46 5.13
C THR A 42 12.41 0.84 4.40
N GLY A 43 13.63 1.05 4.89
CA GLY A 43 14.85 0.50 4.27
C GLY A 43 15.00 -1.01 4.53
N ASP A 44 14.86 -1.43 5.78
CA ASP A 44 14.94 -2.83 6.18
C ASP A 44 13.58 -3.51 5.98
N VAL A 45 13.34 -4.01 4.77
CA VAL A 45 12.08 -4.65 4.39
C VAL A 45 12.08 -6.15 4.68
N ILE A 46 10.93 -6.66 5.12
CA ILE A 46 10.66 -8.10 5.18
C ILE A 46 10.24 -8.56 3.78
N THR A 47 10.86 -9.62 3.31
CA THR A 47 10.65 -10.19 1.97
C THR A 47 10.30 -11.67 2.06
N CYS A 48 9.70 -12.24 1.01
CA CYS A 48 9.54 -13.68 0.86
C CYS A 48 10.33 -14.20 -0.37
N ASP A 49 10.72 -15.47 -0.35
CA ASP A 49 11.38 -16.12 -1.49
C ASP A 49 10.33 -16.61 -2.49
N ALA A 50 10.63 -16.52 -3.77
CA ALA A 50 9.78 -16.98 -4.86
C ALA A 50 9.39 -18.47 -4.75
N ARG A 51 10.23 -19.28 -4.07
CA ARG A 51 10.01 -20.71 -3.83
C ARG A 51 9.23 -20.99 -2.54
N ASP A 52 8.99 -19.99 -1.70
CA ASP A 52 8.20 -20.17 -0.49
C ASP A 52 6.77 -20.62 -0.85
N PRO A 53 6.14 -21.45 -0.02
CA PRO A 53 4.71 -21.71 -0.13
C PRO A 53 3.92 -20.41 0.00
N ALA A 54 2.86 -20.23 -0.79
CA ALA A 54 1.98 -19.05 -0.69
C ALA A 54 1.39 -18.87 0.72
N ALA A 55 1.16 -19.97 1.45
CA ALA A 55 0.76 -19.96 2.84
C ALA A 55 1.78 -19.29 3.78
N ALA A 56 3.08 -19.40 3.48
CA ALA A 56 4.13 -18.73 4.26
C ALA A 56 4.05 -17.21 4.06
N ALA A 57 3.86 -16.74 2.82
CA ALA A 57 3.63 -15.33 2.52
C ALA A 57 2.34 -14.81 3.21
N ALA A 58 1.26 -15.60 3.20
CA ALA A 58 0.03 -15.26 3.93
C ALA A 58 0.25 -15.10 5.44
N ARG A 59 1.00 -16.03 6.05
CA ARG A 59 1.36 -15.93 7.46
C ARG A 59 2.18 -14.67 7.75
N MET A 60 3.19 -14.37 6.95
CA MET A 60 3.99 -13.15 7.10
C MET A 60 3.12 -11.88 7.01
N CYS A 61 2.19 -11.81 6.06
CA CYS A 61 1.24 -10.70 5.96
C CYS A 61 0.37 -10.56 7.21
N LEU A 62 -0.19 -11.66 7.72
CA LEU A 62 -1.06 -11.67 8.90
C LEU A 62 -0.32 -11.29 10.18
N GLU A 63 0.85 -11.89 10.42
CA GLU A 63 1.63 -11.68 11.64
C GLU A 63 2.21 -10.27 11.74
N ASN A 64 2.56 -9.67 10.60
CA ASN A 64 3.18 -8.34 10.56
C ASN A 64 2.21 -7.21 10.16
N GLY A 65 0.96 -7.54 9.81
CA GLY A 65 -0.02 -6.55 9.34
C GLY A 65 0.32 -5.95 7.97
N PHE A 66 1.06 -6.66 7.13
CA PHE A 66 1.44 -6.19 5.79
C PHE A 66 0.36 -6.52 4.76
N LEU A 67 0.13 -5.58 3.83
CA LEU A 67 -0.80 -5.78 2.70
C LEU A 67 -0.12 -6.38 1.46
N GLY A 68 1.20 -6.48 1.47
CA GLY A 68 1.98 -7.14 0.44
C GLY A 68 3.44 -7.27 0.83
N LEU A 69 4.14 -8.15 0.13
CA LEU A 69 5.55 -8.46 0.33
C LEU A 69 6.31 -8.30 -0.97
N LEU A 70 7.56 -7.86 -0.84
CA LEU A 70 8.53 -7.97 -1.92
C LEU A 70 8.90 -9.46 -2.08
N VAL A 71 8.85 -9.95 -3.32
CA VAL A 71 9.23 -11.31 -3.68
C VAL A 71 10.64 -11.30 -4.23
N MET A 72 11.52 -12.12 -3.65
CA MET A 72 12.91 -12.25 -4.04
C MET A 72 13.14 -13.58 -4.75
N LYS A 73 13.97 -13.59 -5.79
CA LYS A 73 14.44 -14.80 -6.46
C LYS A 73 15.94 -14.67 -6.72
N ASP A 74 16.71 -15.64 -6.25
CA ASP A 74 18.17 -15.69 -6.43
C ASP A 74 18.89 -14.37 -6.05
N GLY A 75 18.44 -13.76 -4.94
CA GLY A 75 19.00 -12.51 -4.41
C GLY A 75 18.54 -11.24 -5.13
N SER A 76 17.67 -11.35 -6.14
CA SER A 76 17.14 -10.21 -6.89
C SER A 76 15.62 -10.05 -6.68
N PRO A 77 15.11 -8.81 -6.64
CA PRO A 77 13.67 -8.58 -6.62
C PRO A 77 12.99 -9.13 -7.90
N LEU A 78 11.98 -9.97 -7.73
CA LEU A 78 11.23 -10.58 -8.83
C LEU A 78 9.90 -9.86 -9.07
N GLY A 79 9.20 -9.51 -7.99
CA GLY A 79 7.83 -9.00 -8.05
C GLY A 79 7.27 -8.67 -6.68
N THR A 80 5.96 -8.55 -6.61
CA THR A 80 5.21 -8.37 -5.36
C THR A 80 4.08 -9.39 -5.28
N ILE A 81 3.83 -9.86 -4.07
CA ILE A 81 2.63 -10.63 -3.73
C ILE A 81 1.80 -9.83 -2.75
N THR A 82 0.50 -9.73 -2.99
CA THR A 82 -0.42 -8.95 -2.15
C THR A 82 -1.41 -9.84 -1.41
N VAL A 83 -2.04 -9.31 -0.37
CA VAL A 83 -3.16 -10.00 0.30
C VAL A 83 -4.30 -10.30 -0.66
N PHE A 84 -4.48 -9.51 -1.72
CA PHE A 84 -5.49 -9.76 -2.74
C PHE A 84 -5.16 -11.01 -3.58
N ASP A 85 -3.88 -11.23 -3.89
CA ASP A 85 -3.43 -12.43 -4.59
C ASP A 85 -3.69 -13.68 -3.77
N LEU A 86 -3.38 -13.61 -2.48
CA LEU A 86 -3.61 -14.68 -1.51
C LEU A 86 -5.11 -14.94 -1.30
N LEU A 87 -5.93 -13.89 -1.28
CA LEU A 87 -7.38 -14.00 -1.18
C LEU A 87 -7.99 -14.65 -2.42
N ARG A 88 -7.58 -14.21 -3.62
CA ARG A 88 -8.02 -14.81 -4.88
C ARG A 88 -7.66 -16.29 -4.93
N LEU A 89 -6.43 -16.60 -4.52
CA LEU A 89 -5.92 -17.95 -4.43
C LEU A 89 -6.84 -18.78 -3.49
N SER A 90 -7.06 -18.34 -2.24
CA SER A 90 -7.96 -19.00 -1.28
C SER A 90 -9.41 -19.13 -1.77
N TYR A 91 -9.93 -18.14 -2.51
CA TYR A 91 -11.27 -18.20 -3.07
C TYR A 91 -11.40 -19.29 -4.14
N GLU A 92 -10.41 -19.42 -5.03
CA GLU A 92 -10.37 -20.50 -6.02
C GLU A 92 -10.29 -21.88 -5.35
N GLU A 93 -9.67 -21.99 -4.16
CA GLU A 93 -9.56 -23.25 -3.40
C GLU A 93 -10.90 -23.73 -2.90
N ALA A 94 -11.68 -22.81 -2.35
CA ALA A 94 -12.99 -23.11 -1.81
C ALA A 94 -13.95 -23.70 -2.86
N LEU A 95 -13.62 -23.54 -4.14
CA LEU A 95 -14.40 -24.03 -5.28
C LEU A 95 -13.82 -25.31 -5.92
N ASP A 96 -12.60 -25.73 -5.57
CA ASP A 96 -11.90 -26.87 -6.18
C ASP A 96 -11.18 -27.73 -5.13
N VAL A 97 -11.83 -28.84 -4.75
CA VAL A 97 -11.36 -29.78 -3.73
C VAL A 97 -10.09 -30.57 -4.11
N GLU A 98 -9.68 -30.59 -5.39
CA GLU A 98 -8.46 -31.28 -5.80
C GLU A 98 -7.20 -30.39 -5.75
N ARG A 99 -7.37 -29.06 -5.67
CA ARG A 99 -6.22 -28.16 -5.57
C ARG A 99 -5.63 -28.17 -4.16
N ASN A 100 -4.30 -28.35 -4.10
CA ASN A 100 -3.54 -28.30 -2.86
C ASN A 100 -2.73 -27.01 -2.76
N TYR A 101 -3.27 -26.04 -2.02
CA TYR A 101 -2.71 -24.70 -1.86
C TYR A 101 -1.44 -24.65 -1.02
N LEU A 102 -1.19 -25.68 -0.22
CA LEU A 102 0.07 -25.83 0.51
C LEU A 102 1.26 -26.11 -0.41
N LYS A 103 1.01 -26.49 -1.67
CA LYS A 103 2.05 -26.79 -2.67
C LYS A 103 2.31 -25.67 -3.66
N VAL A 104 1.46 -24.63 -3.69
CA VAL A 104 1.62 -23.51 -4.63
C VAL A 104 2.70 -22.58 -4.10
N THR A 105 3.71 -22.30 -4.93
CA THR A 105 4.77 -21.36 -4.58
C THR A 105 4.37 -19.93 -4.86
N VAL A 106 5.00 -18.97 -4.18
CA VAL A 106 4.79 -17.54 -4.42
C VAL A 106 4.99 -17.20 -5.91
N GLU A 107 6.03 -17.73 -6.55
CA GLU A 107 6.29 -17.51 -7.99
C GLU A 107 5.11 -17.90 -8.88
N GLN A 108 4.46 -19.03 -8.59
CA GLN A 108 3.31 -19.49 -9.37
C GLN A 108 2.10 -18.56 -9.18
N VAL A 109 1.91 -17.99 -8.00
CA VAL A 109 0.82 -17.05 -7.71
C VAL A 109 1.01 -15.75 -8.49
N ILE A 110 2.23 -15.24 -8.56
CA ILE A 110 2.54 -13.95 -9.17
C ILE A 110 2.86 -14.03 -10.67
N GLN A 111 2.65 -15.19 -11.32
CA GLN A 111 2.92 -15.34 -12.75
C GLN A 111 2.22 -14.24 -13.57
N GLY A 112 2.99 -13.59 -14.44
CA GLY A 112 2.53 -12.49 -15.28
C GLY A 112 2.53 -11.11 -14.61
N LYS A 113 2.98 -11.00 -13.36
CA LYS A 113 3.25 -9.72 -12.70
C LYS A 113 4.73 -9.39 -12.77
N GLU A 114 5.08 -8.49 -13.67
CA GLU A 114 6.44 -7.96 -13.72
C GLU A 114 6.65 -6.87 -12.66
N MET A 115 7.84 -6.85 -12.08
CA MET A 115 8.26 -5.73 -11.26
C MET A 115 8.50 -4.50 -12.12
N VAL A 116 7.81 -3.41 -11.81
CA VAL A 116 8.15 -2.09 -12.36
C VAL A 116 9.06 -1.41 -11.36
N SER A 117 10.32 -1.25 -11.74
CA SER A 117 11.32 -0.51 -10.98
C SER A 117 11.62 0.82 -11.65
N ILE A 118 12.02 1.80 -10.84
CA ILE A 118 12.42 3.11 -11.32
C ILE A 118 13.86 3.31 -10.83
N HIS A 119 14.72 3.81 -11.71
CA HIS A 119 16.14 3.94 -11.40
C HIS A 119 16.35 4.93 -10.22
N SER A 120 17.31 4.64 -9.35
CA SER A 120 17.60 5.44 -8.15
C SER A 120 17.87 6.92 -8.45
N SER A 121 18.42 7.21 -9.62
CA SER A 121 18.64 8.59 -10.09
C SER A 121 17.35 9.41 -10.33
N ALA A 122 16.18 8.79 -10.33
CA ALA A 122 14.90 9.47 -10.53
C ALA A 122 14.30 10.02 -9.22
N TYR A 123 14.86 9.68 -8.06
CA TYR A 123 14.33 10.04 -6.73
C TYR A 123 15.38 10.56 -5.74
N LEU A 124 16.64 10.74 -6.17
CA LEU A 124 17.74 11.31 -5.39
C LEU A 124 17.97 12.79 -5.71
#